data_AF-A0A0Q6UX60-F1
#
_entry.id   AF-A0A0Q6UX60-F1
#
_cell.length_a   1.000
_cell.length_b   1.000
_cell.length_c   1.000
_cell.angle_alpha   90.00
_cell.angle_beta   90.00
_cell.angle_gamma   90.00
#
_symmetry.space_group_name_H-M   'P 1'
#
loop_
_entity.id
_entity.type
_entity.pdbx_description
1 polymer ?
#
loop_
_entity_poly.entity_id
_entity_poly.type
_entity_poly.pdbx_seq_one_letter_code
_entity_poly.pdbx_strand_id
1 'polypeptide(L)'
;MRLRQPDRRSCGAASLVVARRLADPRYAALVGDQATFAHEAATLHRRLTSTTDADGRRQVPWLRAVGTPPWAVARDLHVVTGVAYAVHAVRLGRHVWPHLAAVEPERPVAVYVGSRLLPRHVVLVTAVDGDEATTYEPSSGRLLPVARARWESAPLRLAGWDLPWWVISPR
;
A
#
# COMPACT_ATOMS: atom_id res chain seq x y z
N MET A 1 4.34 1.15 18.43
CA MET A 1 4.78 2.41 17.79
C MET A 1 3.78 2.82 16.72
N ARG A 2 3.51 4.12 16.56
CA ARG A 2 2.57 4.66 15.57
C ARG A 2 3.35 5.30 14.41
N LEU A 3 3.30 4.68 13.23
CA LEU A 3 4.02 5.15 12.04
C LEU A 3 3.06 5.83 11.10
N ARG A 4 2.92 7.15 11.18
CA ARG A 4 1.95 7.92 10.39
C ARG A 4 2.60 8.53 9.16
N GLN A 5 1.91 8.52 8.03
CA GLN A 5 2.37 9.20 6.82
C GLN A 5 2.62 10.71 7.10
N PRO A 6 3.67 11.32 6.51
CA PRO A 6 4.01 12.71 6.75
C PRO A 6 3.02 13.71 6.13
N ASP A 7 2.35 13.35 5.04
CA ASP A 7 1.41 14.22 4.32
C ASP A 7 0.23 13.44 3.70
N ARG A 8 -0.66 14.12 2.98
CA ARG A 8 -1.86 13.51 2.38
C ARG A 8 -1.60 12.73 1.08
N ARG A 9 -0.38 12.70 0.56
CA ARG A 9 -0.04 12.14 -0.78
C ARG A 9 0.93 10.96 -0.70
N SER A 10 1.55 10.76 0.46
CA SER A 10 2.58 9.75 0.71
C SER A 10 2.05 8.40 1.17
N CYS A 11 0.73 8.15 1.17
CA CYS A 11 0.14 6.89 1.67
C CYS A 11 0.72 5.62 1.02
N GLY A 12 0.95 5.65 -0.30
CA GLY A 12 1.60 4.54 -0.99
C GLY A 12 3.06 4.35 -0.59
N ALA A 13 3.82 5.44 -0.45
CA ALA A 13 5.21 5.37 0.03
C ALA A 13 5.30 4.91 1.49
N ALA A 14 4.43 5.41 2.36
CA ALA A 14 4.33 4.98 3.75
C ALA A 14 4.01 3.47 3.85
N SER A 15 3.09 2.99 3.01
CA SER A 15 2.79 1.56 2.89
C SER A 15 4.01 0.75 2.46
N LEU A 16 4.79 1.22 1.49
CA LEU A 16 5.99 0.54 1.02
C LEU A 16 7.13 0.54 2.06
N VAL A 17 7.29 1.62 2.83
CA VAL A 17 8.24 1.64 3.96
C VAL A 17 7.84 0.58 4.99
N VAL A 18 6.56 0.43 5.32
CA VAL A 18 6.09 -0.66 6.19
C VAL A 18 6.33 -2.04 5.57
N ALA A 19 6.06 -2.21 4.28
CA ALA A 19 6.34 -3.47 3.58
C ALA A 19 7.82 -3.86 3.68
N ARG A 20 8.72 -2.91 3.46
CA ARG A 20 10.17 -3.13 3.59
C ARG A 20 10.59 -3.47 5.02
N ARG A 21 9.96 -2.84 6.02
CA ARG A 21 10.20 -3.21 7.42
C ARG A 21 9.74 -4.63 7.76
N LEU A 22 8.68 -5.13 7.11
CA LEU A 22 8.23 -6.50 7.32
C LEU A 22 9.21 -7.51 6.70
N ALA A 23 9.74 -7.20 5.52
CA ALA A 23 10.65 -8.09 4.79
C ALA A 23 12.13 -8.03 5.28
N ASP A 24 12.57 -6.93 5.92
CA ASP A 24 13.96 -6.74 6.32
C ASP A 24 14.08 -6.28 7.79
N PRO A 25 14.48 -7.18 8.72
CA PRO A 25 14.67 -6.85 10.13
C PRO A 25 15.73 -5.76 10.39
N ARG A 26 16.77 -5.66 9.55
CA ARG A 26 17.80 -4.61 9.69
C ARG A 26 17.21 -3.26 9.32
N TYR A 27 16.44 -3.20 8.23
CA TYR A 27 15.70 -1.98 7.87
C TYR A 27 14.65 -1.62 8.92
N ALA A 28 13.99 -2.60 9.53
CA ALA A 28 13.03 -2.39 10.61
C ALA A 28 13.67 -1.76 11.86
N ALA A 29 14.92 -2.12 12.18
CA ALA A 29 15.70 -1.53 13.25
C ALA A 29 16.14 -0.09 12.93
N LEU A 30 16.55 0.17 11.68
CA LEU A 30 16.92 1.51 11.21
C LEU A 30 15.72 2.47 11.25
N VAL A 31 14.56 2.03 10.80
CA VAL A 31 13.32 2.83 10.84
C VAL A 31 12.62 2.64 12.18
N GLY A 32 13.33 2.90 13.28
CA GLY A 32 12.87 2.62 14.64
C GLY A 32 11.88 3.62 15.22
N ASP A 33 11.66 4.77 14.56
CA ASP A 33 10.87 5.89 15.08
C ASP A 33 10.06 6.62 13.98
N GLN A 34 9.19 7.54 14.41
CA GLN A 34 8.31 8.31 13.52
C GLN A 34 9.05 9.33 12.63
N ALA A 35 10.12 9.96 13.12
CA ALA A 35 10.86 10.96 12.35
C ALA A 35 11.63 10.29 11.20
N THR A 36 12.31 9.17 11.49
CA THR A 36 13.00 8.35 10.48
C THR A 36 12.00 7.78 9.47
N PHE A 37 10.86 7.26 9.94
CA PHE A 37 9.78 6.79 9.06
C PHE A 37 9.25 7.89 8.13
N ALA A 38 8.98 9.09 8.66
CA ALA A 38 8.49 10.21 7.87
C ALA A 38 9.50 10.64 6.81
N HIS A 39 10.79 10.65 7.15
CA HIS A 39 11.87 10.94 6.21
C HIS A 39 11.92 9.91 5.07
N GLU A 40 11.93 8.62 5.40
CA GLU A 40 11.94 7.52 4.43
C GLU A 40 10.71 7.57 3.51
N ALA A 41 9.51 7.75 4.07
CA ALA A 41 8.27 7.83 3.29
C ALA A 41 8.27 9.04 2.34
N ALA A 42 8.74 10.20 2.78
CA ALA A 42 8.85 11.39 1.93
C ALA A 42 9.88 11.20 0.81
N THR A 43 11.04 10.60 1.12
CA THR A 43 12.09 10.30 0.16
C THR A 43 11.63 9.29 -0.89
N LEU A 44 10.97 8.21 -0.45
CA LEU A 44 10.40 7.21 -1.35
C LEU A 44 9.28 7.80 -2.21
N HIS A 45 8.40 8.65 -1.65
CA HIS A 45 7.35 9.32 -2.42
C HIS A 45 7.93 10.17 -3.57
N ARG A 46 9.02 10.92 -3.32
CA ARG A 46 9.71 11.69 -4.38
C ARG A 46 10.26 10.79 -5.49
N ARG A 47 10.79 9.60 -5.14
CA ARG A 47 11.29 8.61 -6.11
C ARG A 47 10.17 8.00 -6.94
N LEU A 48 9.09 7.54 -6.30
CA LEU A 48 7.96 6.88 -6.96
C LEU A 48 7.15 7.81 -7.87
N THR A 49 7.21 9.12 -7.62
CA THR A 49 6.52 10.14 -8.43
C THR A 49 7.46 10.89 -9.38
N SER A 50 8.71 10.45 -9.49
CA SER A 50 9.66 10.95 -10.48
C SER A 50 9.28 10.47 -11.89
N THR A 51 9.68 11.22 -12.91
CA THR A 51 9.56 10.82 -14.32
C THR A 51 10.55 9.70 -14.69
N THR A 52 11.45 9.34 -13.78
CA THR A 52 12.50 8.35 -13.96
C THR A 52 12.51 7.40 -12.76
N ASP A 53 12.64 6.09 -12.97
CA ASP A 53 12.71 5.09 -11.90
C ASP A 53 14.12 4.97 -11.31
N ALA A 54 14.28 4.06 -10.34
CA ALA A 54 15.56 3.82 -9.66
C ALA A 54 16.67 3.31 -10.62
N ASP A 55 16.30 2.73 -11.76
CA ASP A 55 17.21 2.22 -12.79
C ASP A 55 17.48 3.25 -13.89
N GLY A 56 16.99 4.48 -13.76
CA GLY A 56 17.15 5.52 -14.77
C GLY A 56 16.18 5.39 -15.96
N ARG A 57 15.19 4.48 -15.91
CA ARG A 57 14.21 4.31 -16.99
C ARG A 57 13.05 5.29 -16.85
N ARG A 58 12.50 5.76 -17.98
CA ARG A 58 11.33 6.66 -17.98
C ARG A 58 10.10 5.95 -17.41
N GLN A 59 9.43 6.60 -16.46
CA GLN A 59 8.16 6.15 -15.90
C GLN A 59 6.99 6.79 -16.64
N VAL A 60 5.88 6.06 -16.76
CA VAL A 60 4.63 6.60 -17.31
C VAL A 60 4.21 7.83 -16.48
N PRO A 61 3.93 8.99 -17.10
CA PRO A 61 3.55 10.19 -16.39
C PRO A 61 2.28 9.94 -15.55
N TRP A 62 2.44 9.91 -14.23
CA TRP A 62 1.33 9.89 -13.30
C TRP A 62 1.19 11.28 -12.71
N LEU A 63 -0.05 11.80 -12.67
CA LEU A 63 -0.31 13.07 -12.02
C LEU A 63 0.05 12.92 -10.53
N ARG A 64 1.16 13.55 -10.10
CA ARG A 64 1.64 13.52 -8.70
C ARG A 64 0.55 13.85 -7.68
N ALA A 65 -0.43 14.66 -8.08
CA ALA A 65 -1.59 15.03 -7.28
C ALA A 65 -2.55 13.87 -6.93
N VAL A 66 -2.45 12.73 -7.63
CA VAL A 66 -3.27 11.53 -7.44
C VAL A 66 -2.60 10.52 -6.49
N GLY A 67 -1.33 10.73 -6.13
CA GLY A 67 -0.58 9.90 -5.19
C GLY A 67 0.46 9.00 -5.88
N THR A 68 0.67 7.80 -5.36
CA THR A 68 1.63 6.83 -5.92
C THR A 68 0.98 5.99 -7.03
N PRO A 69 1.62 5.79 -8.21
CA PRO A 69 1.05 4.95 -9.25
C PRO A 69 1.12 3.44 -8.92
N PRO A 70 0.09 2.64 -9.29
CA PRO A 70 -0.02 1.24 -8.87
C PRO A 70 1.10 0.34 -9.43
N TRP A 71 1.59 0.59 -10.65
CA TRP A 71 2.74 -0.14 -11.21
C TRP A 71 4.05 0.15 -10.49
N ALA A 72 4.22 1.35 -9.92
CA ALA A 72 5.40 1.67 -9.12
C ALA A 72 5.33 0.95 -7.77
N VAL A 73 4.14 0.85 -7.16
CA VAL A 73 3.94 0.02 -5.96
C VAL A 73 4.25 -1.45 -6.24
N ALA A 74 3.73 -2.01 -7.33
CA ALA A 74 4.02 -3.40 -7.70
C ALA A 74 5.53 -3.64 -7.92
N ARG A 75 6.22 -2.71 -8.57
CA ARG A 75 7.67 -2.79 -8.79
C ARG A 75 8.45 -2.70 -7.47
N ASP A 76 8.08 -1.79 -6.60
CA ASP A 76 8.77 -1.60 -5.31
C ASP A 76 8.53 -2.80 -4.37
N LEU A 77 7.30 -3.34 -4.33
CA LEU A 77 7.00 -4.61 -3.64
C LEU A 77 7.81 -5.77 -4.22
N HIS A 78 8.00 -5.84 -5.54
CA HIS A 78 8.86 -6.83 -6.15
C HIS A 78 10.32 -6.70 -5.68
N VAL A 79 10.86 -5.48 -5.65
CA VAL A 79 12.22 -5.23 -5.14
C VAL A 79 12.37 -5.60 -3.67
N VAL A 80 11.36 -5.31 -2.85
CA VAL A 80 11.36 -5.57 -1.41
C VAL A 80 11.23 -7.07 -1.08
N THR A 81 10.41 -7.80 -1.82
CA THR A 81 10.03 -9.19 -1.48
C THR A 81 10.70 -10.25 -2.36
N GLY A 82 11.28 -9.86 -3.48
CA GLY A 82 11.84 -10.76 -4.50
C GLY A 82 10.81 -11.47 -5.39
N VAL A 83 9.50 -11.26 -5.18
CA VAL A 83 8.42 -11.94 -5.92
C VAL A 83 7.72 -10.98 -6.88
N ALA A 84 7.22 -11.46 -8.02
CA ALA A 84 6.50 -10.61 -8.96
C ALA A 84 5.11 -10.24 -8.43
N TYR A 85 4.75 -8.96 -8.50
CA TYR A 85 3.42 -8.46 -8.14
C TYR A 85 2.60 -8.08 -9.37
N ALA A 86 1.29 -8.29 -9.30
CA ALA A 86 0.32 -7.90 -10.33
C ALA A 86 -0.65 -6.84 -9.81
N VAL A 87 -1.18 -6.00 -10.72
CA VAL A 87 -2.21 -5.01 -10.42
C VAL A 87 -3.56 -5.54 -10.89
N HIS A 88 -4.50 -5.72 -9.97
CA HIS A 88 -5.84 -6.25 -10.21
C HIS A 88 -6.89 -5.15 -10.04
N ALA A 89 -7.68 -4.87 -11.09
CA ALA A 89 -8.81 -3.94 -10.99
C ALA A 89 -10.04 -4.64 -10.40
N VAL A 90 -10.45 -4.23 -9.20
CA VAL A 90 -11.53 -4.88 -8.43
C VAL A 90 -12.85 -4.10 -8.45
N ARG A 91 -12.82 -2.82 -8.85
CA ARG A 91 -14.02 -1.96 -8.91
C ARG A 91 -15.11 -2.46 -9.88
N LEU A 92 -14.74 -3.19 -10.94
CA LEU A 92 -15.63 -3.58 -12.05
C LEU A 92 -16.23 -4.99 -11.93
N GLY A 93 -16.16 -5.63 -10.75
CA GLY A 93 -17.08 -6.73 -10.44
C GLY A 93 -16.52 -7.95 -9.73
N ARG A 94 -15.35 -7.95 -9.05
CA ARG A 94 -14.87 -9.19 -8.42
C ARG A 94 -14.16 -8.99 -7.08
N HIS A 95 -14.47 -9.94 -6.20
CA HIS A 95 -14.05 -10.15 -4.82
C HIS A 95 -12.62 -9.68 -4.55
N VAL A 96 -12.47 -8.71 -3.66
CA VAL A 96 -11.16 -8.27 -3.15
C VAL A 96 -10.49 -9.39 -2.37
N TRP A 97 -11.29 -10.20 -1.68
CA TRP A 97 -10.82 -11.18 -0.71
C TRP A 97 -9.84 -12.24 -1.25
N PRO A 98 -10.09 -12.90 -2.42
CA PRO A 98 -9.12 -13.83 -3.02
C PRO A 98 -7.72 -13.23 -3.24
N HIS A 99 -7.63 -11.92 -3.53
CA HIS A 99 -6.34 -11.26 -3.69
C HIS A 99 -5.68 -10.92 -2.35
N LEU A 100 -6.47 -10.64 -1.30
CA LEU A 100 -5.93 -10.44 0.05
C LEU A 100 -5.45 -11.73 0.69
N ALA A 101 -6.09 -12.86 0.37
CA ALA A 101 -5.70 -14.19 0.84
C ALA A 101 -4.30 -14.62 0.37
N ALA A 102 -3.72 -13.94 -0.62
CA ALA A 102 -2.33 -14.15 -1.06
C ALA A 102 -1.29 -13.47 -0.15
N VAL A 103 -1.71 -12.86 0.97
CA VAL A 103 -0.79 -12.21 1.91
C VAL A 103 0.03 -13.24 2.68
N GLU A 104 1.32 -12.98 2.80
CA GLU A 104 2.23 -13.69 3.70
C GLU A 104 3.00 -12.66 4.55
N PRO A 105 3.59 -13.04 5.70
CA PRO A 105 4.29 -12.10 6.58
C PRO A 105 5.33 -11.20 5.88
N GLU A 106 6.03 -11.74 4.89
CA GLU A 106 7.05 -11.04 4.10
C GLU A 106 6.54 -10.56 2.73
N ARG A 107 5.27 -10.86 2.38
CA ARG A 107 4.66 -10.56 1.09
C ARG A 107 3.31 -9.85 1.31
N PRO A 108 3.34 -8.59 1.78
CA PRO A 108 2.13 -7.84 2.02
C PRO A 108 1.41 -7.49 0.71
N VAL A 109 0.11 -7.19 0.81
CA VAL A 109 -0.75 -6.82 -0.31
C VAL A 109 -1.14 -5.35 -0.19
N ALA A 110 -0.90 -4.54 -1.24
CA ALA A 110 -1.32 -3.13 -1.22
C ALA A 110 -2.70 -2.98 -1.86
N VAL A 111 -3.55 -2.13 -1.28
CA VAL A 111 -4.90 -1.87 -1.80
C VAL A 111 -5.12 -0.37 -1.98
N TYR A 112 -5.52 0.01 -3.19
CA TYR A 112 -5.97 1.35 -3.49
C TYR A 112 -7.44 1.47 -3.14
N VAL A 113 -7.76 2.43 -2.28
CA VAL A 113 -9.12 2.74 -1.86
C VAL A 113 -9.48 4.18 -2.22
N GLY A 114 -10.76 4.45 -2.43
CA GLY A 114 -11.21 5.76 -2.86
C GLY A 114 -12.72 5.92 -2.87
N SER A 115 -13.17 6.84 -3.71
CA SER A 115 -14.59 7.14 -3.93
C SER A 115 -15.11 6.39 -5.16
N ARG A 116 -16.36 6.66 -5.56
CA ARG A 116 -16.91 6.18 -6.83
C ARG A 116 -16.20 6.76 -8.05
N LEU A 117 -15.45 7.84 -7.92
CA LEU A 117 -14.88 8.57 -9.07
C LEU A 117 -13.39 8.34 -9.26
N LEU A 118 -12.62 8.20 -8.18
CA LEU A 118 -11.19 7.95 -8.27
C LEU A 118 -10.61 7.28 -7.01
N PRO A 119 -9.47 6.56 -7.13
CA PRO A 119 -8.67 6.14 -5.99
C PRO A 119 -8.00 7.35 -5.34
N ARG A 120 -7.86 7.33 -4.00
CA ARG A 120 -7.35 8.48 -3.23
C ARG A 120 -6.38 8.10 -2.13
N HIS A 121 -6.32 6.83 -1.77
CA HIS A 121 -5.55 6.36 -0.64
C HIS A 121 -5.04 4.93 -0.88
N VAL A 122 -3.90 4.61 -0.29
CA VAL A 122 -3.28 3.29 -0.36
C VAL A 122 -3.11 2.78 1.06
N VAL A 123 -3.53 1.55 1.29
CA VAL A 123 -3.33 0.82 2.54
C VAL A 123 -2.56 -0.46 2.27
N LEU A 124 -1.97 -1.05 3.31
CA LEU A 124 -1.20 -2.29 3.21
C LEU A 124 -1.82 -3.37 4.08
N VAL A 125 -2.30 -4.45 3.47
CA VAL A 125 -2.70 -5.67 4.17
C VAL A 125 -1.45 -6.49 4.47
N THR A 126 -1.27 -6.82 5.75
CA THR A 126 -0.04 -7.43 6.29
C THR A 126 -0.25 -8.85 6.80
N ALA A 127 -1.49 -9.20 7.10
CA ALA A 127 -1.90 -10.56 7.44
C ALA A 127 -3.40 -10.72 7.16
N VAL A 128 -3.82 -11.95 6.90
CA VAL A 128 -5.22 -12.37 6.85
C VAL A 128 -5.35 -13.57 7.77
N ASP A 129 -6.34 -13.52 8.67
CA ASP A 129 -6.69 -14.61 9.58
C ASP A 129 -8.21 -14.82 9.51
N GLY A 130 -8.63 -16.01 9.05
CA GLY A 130 -10.03 -16.32 8.79
C GLY A 130 -10.70 -15.30 7.86
N ASP A 131 -11.66 -14.54 8.40
CA ASP A 131 -12.39 -13.47 7.71
C ASP A 131 -11.95 -12.06 8.15
N GLU A 132 -10.72 -11.91 8.66
CA GLU A 132 -10.16 -10.62 9.08
C GLU A 132 -8.82 -10.33 8.42
N ALA A 133 -8.65 -9.10 7.92
CA ALA A 133 -7.40 -8.64 7.33
C ALA A 133 -6.76 -7.57 8.22
N THR A 134 -5.56 -7.83 8.71
CA THR A 134 -4.76 -6.83 9.44
C THR A 134 -4.17 -5.84 8.45
N THR A 135 -4.66 -4.61 8.52
CA THR A 135 -4.43 -3.56 7.52
C THR A 135 -3.72 -2.36 8.13
N TYR A 136 -2.50 -2.06 7.68
CA TYR A 136 -1.83 -0.80 7.99
C TYR A 136 -2.51 0.36 7.26
N GLU A 137 -3.02 1.32 8.03
CA GLU A 137 -3.69 2.53 7.55
C GLU A 137 -2.76 3.74 7.76
N PRO A 138 -2.14 4.30 6.70
CA PRO A 138 -1.10 5.31 6.83
C PRO A 138 -1.53 6.64 7.48
N SER A 139 -2.78 7.07 7.30
CA SER A 139 -3.29 8.36 7.80
C SER A 139 -3.40 8.40 9.31
N SER A 140 -3.75 7.28 9.93
CA SER A 140 -3.72 7.08 11.37
C SER A 140 -2.41 6.47 11.81
N GLY A 141 -1.65 5.79 10.95
CA GLY A 141 -0.42 5.09 11.28
C GLY A 141 -0.61 3.87 12.17
N ARG A 142 -1.76 3.20 12.05
CA ARG A 142 -2.18 2.06 12.87
C ARG A 142 -2.37 0.82 12.01
N LEU A 143 -2.19 -0.35 12.62
CA LEU A 143 -2.74 -1.60 12.11
C LEU A 143 -4.20 -1.68 12.56
N LEU A 144 -5.10 -1.87 11.61
CA LEU A 144 -6.53 -1.96 11.81
C LEU A 144 -6.99 -3.37 11.41
N PRO A 145 -7.73 -4.08 12.27
CA PRO A 145 -8.47 -5.25 11.84
C PRO A 145 -9.62 -4.83 10.93
N VAL A 146 -9.72 -5.43 9.74
CA VAL A 146 -10.78 -5.15 8.78
C VAL A 146 -11.41 -6.46 8.32
N ALA A 147 -12.66 -6.67 8.74
CA ALA A 147 -13.43 -7.85 8.36
C ALA A 147 -13.66 -7.95 6.84
N ARG A 148 -13.69 -9.17 6.33
CA ARG A 148 -13.98 -9.54 4.94
C ARG A 148 -15.21 -8.84 4.39
N ALA A 149 -16.29 -8.84 5.17
CA ALA A 149 -17.54 -8.19 4.79
C ALA A 149 -17.34 -6.71 4.42
N ARG A 150 -16.43 -5.98 5.09
CA ARG A 150 -16.13 -4.57 4.76
C ARG A 150 -15.25 -4.39 3.52
N TRP A 151 -14.48 -5.41 3.15
CA TRP A 151 -13.74 -5.43 1.89
C TRP A 151 -14.62 -5.77 0.69
N GLU A 152 -15.63 -6.61 0.90
CA GLU A 152 -16.56 -7.08 -0.12
C GLU A 152 -17.80 -6.18 -0.26
N SER A 153 -18.11 -5.36 0.74
CA SER A 153 -19.25 -4.44 0.73
C SER A 153 -18.87 -3.03 1.23
N ALA A 154 -19.58 -2.02 0.75
CA ALA A 154 -19.44 -0.65 1.24
C ALA A 154 -20.28 -0.44 2.51
N PRO A 155 -19.83 0.38 3.49
CA PRO A 155 -18.64 1.24 3.44
C PRO A 155 -17.37 0.63 4.06
N LEU A 156 -16.25 0.68 3.32
CA LEU A 156 -14.93 0.24 3.81
C LEU A 156 -14.33 1.18 4.88
N ARG A 157 -14.58 2.49 4.84
CA ARG A 157 -14.14 3.50 5.83
C ARG A 157 -12.63 3.54 6.16
N LEU A 158 -11.74 3.16 5.25
CA LEU A 158 -10.30 3.31 5.46
C LEU A 158 -9.87 4.73 5.10
N ALA A 159 -9.46 5.52 6.10
CA ALA A 159 -9.25 6.97 5.99
C ALA A 159 -10.46 7.74 5.42
N GLY A 160 -11.68 7.22 5.65
CA GLY A 160 -12.92 7.79 5.10
C GLY A 160 -13.22 7.38 3.65
N TRP A 161 -12.48 6.44 3.07
CA TRP A 161 -12.72 5.91 1.73
C TRP A 161 -13.43 4.55 1.79
N ASP A 162 -14.43 4.39 0.92
CA ASP A 162 -15.41 3.30 1.04
C ASP A 162 -15.28 2.23 -0.03
N LEU A 163 -14.52 2.47 -1.09
CA LEU A 163 -14.46 1.56 -2.23
C LEU A 163 -13.03 1.13 -2.56
N PRO A 164 -12.77 -0.18 -2.72
CA PRO A 164 -11.52 -0.69 -3.27
C PRO A 164 -11.48 -0.49 -4.80
N TRP A 165 -10.30 -0.19 -5.33
CA TRP A 165 -10.06 0.12 -6.74
C TRP A 165 -9.11 -0.86 -7.39
N TRP A 166 -7.90 -0.95 -6.82
CA TRP A 166 -6.85 -1.86 -7.27
C TRP A 166 -6.31 -2.64 -6.09
N VAL A 167 -6.02 -3.92 -6.32
CA VAL A 167 -5.26 -4.75 -5.40
C VAL A 167 -3.94 -5.10 -6.06
N ILE A 168 -2.85 -4.97 -5.31
CA ILE A 168 -1.49 -5.29 -5.74
C ILE A 168 -1.02 -6.45 -4.87
N SER A 169 -1.09 -7.66 -5.42
CA SER A 169 -0.75 -8.92 -4.75
C SER A 169 0.34 -9.69 -5.48
N PRO A 170 1.02 -10.64 -4.82
CA PRO A 170 1.91 -11.59 -5.47
C PRO A 170 1.20 -12.32 -6.63
N ARG A 171 1.97 -12.71 -7.65
CA ARG A 171 1.52 -13.56 -8.76
C ARG A 171 1.51 -15.03 -8.40
#